data_AF-A0A9K3D5R1-F1
#
_entry.id   AF-A0A9K3D5R1-F1
#
_cell.length_a   1.000
_cell.length_b   1.000
_cell.length_c   1.000
_cell.angle_alpha   90.00
_cell.angle_beta   90.00
_cell.angle_gamma   90.00
#
_symmetry.space_group_name_H-M   'P 1'
#
loop_
_entity.id
_entity.type
_entity.pdbx_description
1 polymer ?
#
loop_
_entity_poly.entity_id
_entity_poly.type
_entity_poly.pdbx_seq_one_letter_code
_entity_poly.pdbx_strand_id
1 'polypeptide(L)'
;MNMSKLVDEDAPLFISLTEDLFPGLRVPKTHHDELESSIRAVIDEDPSLIHHDPWVLSLIQLYETSLVRHGIMVLGPAQVGKTQCISGLAKSLTRNGQKHSIWRMNPKAITAPQMFGKLDAQTGDWTDGIFSTLWRRAAKREGEYIWIVLDGPVDSLWIENLNTVLDDNKTLTLANSDRIPMSNTLKLIFEVTTLENASPATVSRAGMIYMSAMNLGWEPVYNGWAATRPANQTASLSALFSEHIQELLTFVETQLHAVMYIPQIGVIRSMLDILVSLLPEDTVGSKKGAVEFSPAHIGRLFVYALVWSLGGTLDLLERTTFTKEIIKRGLDCPTLTGEQTLYDYFVDES
;
A
#
# COMPACT_ATOMS: atom_id res chain seq x y z
N MET A 1 -2.29 1.01 -21.92
CA MET A 1 -2.50 2.39 -21.38
C MET A 1 -3.87 2.63 -20.75
N ASN A 2 -5.01 2.17 -21.31
CA ASN A 2 -6.32 2.47 -20.70
C ASN A 2 -6.67 1.57 -19.50
N MET A 3 -6.27 0.29 -19.54
CA MET A 3 -6.57 -0.68 -18.47
C MET A 3 -6.08 -0.24 -17.09
N SER A 4 -4.94 0.45 -17.00
CA SER A 4 -4.39 0.91 -15.72
C SER A 4 -5.22 2.03 -15.05
N LYS A 5 -6.17 2.63 -15.78
CA LYS A 5 -7.00 3.74 -15.28
C LYS A 5 -8.36 3.28 -14.76
N LEU A 6 -8.75 2.06 -15.11
CA LEU A 6 -10.10 1.56 -14.85
C LEU A 6 -10.18 0.91 -13.48
N VAL A 7 -11.35 1.02 -12.86
CA VAL A 7 -11.70 0.19 -11.70
C VAL A 7 -12.03 -1.23 -12.19
N ASP A 8 -11.99 -2.20 -11.27
CA ASP A 8 -12.13 -3.62 -11.63
C ASP A 8 -13.48 -3.93 -12.33
N GLU A 9 -14.55 -3.21 -11.99
CA GLU A 9 -15.88 -3.35 -12.60
C GLU A 9 -15.93 -2.88 -14.06
N ASP A 10 -15.14 -1.87 -14.41
CA ASP A 10 -15.12 -1.27 -15.75
C ASP A 10 -14.19 -2.01 -16.71
N ALA A 11 -13.21 -2.75 -16.20
CA ALA A 11 -12.23 -3.47 -17.02
C ALA A 11 -12.88 -4.50 -17.97
N PRO A 12 -13.80 -5.38 -17.53
CA PRO A 12 -14.52 -6.28 -18.42
C PRO A 12 -15.39 -5.55 -19.44
N LEU A 13 -16.05 -4.47 -19.06
CA LEU A 13 -16.87 -3.65 -19.96
C LEU A 13 -16.03 -3.03 -21.08
N PHE A 14 -14.85 -2.51 -20.74
CA PHE A 14 -13.92 -1.97 -21.71
C PHE A 14 -13.39 -3.04 -22.69
N ILE A 15 -13.09 -4.24 -22.19
CA ILE A 15 -12.67 -5.37 -23.04
C ILE A 15 -13.80 -5.75 -24.00
N SER A 16 -15.04 -5.89 -23.50
CA SER A 16 -16.21 -6.18 -24.34
C SER A 16 -16.40 -5.13 -25.42
N LEU A 17 -16.34 -3.84 -25.08
CA LEU A 17 -16.44 -2.75 -26.05
C LEU A 17 -15.30 -2.79 -27.09
N THR A 18 -14.10 -3.17 -26.68
CA THR A 18 -12.95 -3.28 -27.58
C THR A 18 -13.13 -4.46 -28.54
N GLU A 19 -13.61 -5.60 -28.06
CA GLU A 19 -13.89 -6.78 -28.89
C GLU A 19 -15.03 -6.51 -29.89
N ASP A 20 -16.05 -5.77 -29.48
CA ASP A 20 -17.16 -5.34 -30.36
C ASP A 20 -16.69 -4.37 -31.45
N LEU A 21 -15.83 -3.40 -31.11
CA LEU A 21 -15.33 -2.39 -32.06
C LEU A 21 -14.20 -2.93 -32.96
N PHE A 22 -13.39 -3.87 -32.47
CA PHE A 22 -12.21 -4.41 -33.14
C PHE A 22 -12.21 -5.94 -33.17
N PRO A 23 -13.20 -6.58 -33.83
CA PRO A 23 -13.32 -8.03 -33.82
C PRO A 23 -12.12 -8.72 -34.47
N GLY A 24 -11.57 -9.74 -33.78
CA GLY A 24 -10.43 -10.54 -34.25
C GLY A 24 -9.05 -9.91 -34.03
N LEU A 25 -8.96 -8.66 -33.57
CA LEU A 25 -7.70 -8.03 -33.18
C LEU A 25 -7.35 -8.44 -31.75
N ARG A 26 -6.28 -9.24 -31.60
CA ARG A 26 -5.71 -9.53 -30.27
C ARG A 26 -4.68 -8.47 -29.92
N VAL A 27 -4.84 -7.82 -28.78
CA VAL A 27 -3.84 -6.90 -28.24
C VAL A 27 -2.58 -7.71 -27.93
N PRO A 28 -1.43 -7.41 -28.56
CA PRO A 28 -0.18 -8.11 -28.25
C PRO A 28 0.21 -7.80 -26.80
N LYS A 29 0.59 -8.84 -26.05
CA LYS A 29 1.18 -8.66 -24.73
C LYS A 29 2.63 -8.20 -24.91
N THR A 30 2.92 -6.99 -24.46
CA THR A 30 4.31 -6.50 -24.37
C THR A 30 4.97 -7.20 -23.19
N HIS A 31 6.03 -7.94 -23.45
CA HIS A 31 6.84 -8.57 -22.41
C HIS A 31 8.07 -7.72 -22.13
N HIS A 32 8.39 -7.52 -20.85
CA HIS A 32 9.56 -6.79 -20.40
C HIS A 32 10.47 -7.75 -19.62
N ASP A 33 11.04 -8.74 -20.31
CA ASP A 33 11.72 -9.88 -19.67
C ASP A 33 12.83 -9.47 -18.70
N GLU A 34 13.64 -8.46 -19.05
CA GLU A 34 14.70 -7.91 -18.19
C GLU A 34 14.15 -7.23 -16.93
N LEU A 35 13.02 -6.53 -17.07
CA LEU A 35 12.34 -5.88 -15.95
C LEU A 35 11.68 -6.90 -15.04
N GLU A 36 10.93 -7.86 -15.61
CA GLU A 36 10.27 -8.93 -14.85
C GLU A 36 11.28 -9.77 -14.08
N SER A 37 12.42 -10.10 -14.69
CA SER A 37 13.50 -10.83 -14.03
C SER A 37 14.08 -10.03 -12.86
N SER A 38 14.21 -8.72 -13.02
CA SER A 38 14.68 -7.83 -11.94
C SER A 38 13.67 -7.65 -10.83
N ILE A 39 12.38 -7.57 -11.16
CA ILE A 39 11.29 -7.54 -10.18
C ILE A 39 11.31 -8.82 -9.35
N ARG A 40 11.40 -9.99 -10.00
CA ARG A 40 11.52 -11.28 -9.29
C ARG A 40 12.72 -11.28 -8.36
N ALA A 41 13.90 -10.87 -8.83
CA ALA A 41 15.10 -10.79 -7.98
C ALA A 41 14.93 -9.82 -6.79
N VAL A 42 14.23 -8.69 -6.94
CA VAL A 42 13.95 -7.77 -5.83
C VAL A 42 12.98 -8.38 -4.81
N ILE A 43 12.00 -9.15 -5.27
CA ILE A 43 11.07 -9.88 -4.39
C ILE A 43 11.83 -10.96 -3.62
N ASP A 44 12.66 -11.75 -4.30
CA ASP A 44 13.43 -12.84 -3.69
C ASP A 44 14.46 -12.36 -2.64
N GLU A 45 14.91 -11.10 -2.73
CA GLU A 45 15.84 -10.49 -1.76
C GLU A 45 15.17 -10.02 -0.47
N ASP A 46 13.85 -9.82 -0.47
CA ASP A 46 13.09 -9.34 0.69
C ASP A 46 12.06 -10.40 1.08
N PRO A 47 12.32 -11.21 2.14
CA PRO A 47 11.41 -12.29 2.53
C PRO A 47 10.01 -11.79 2.92
N SER A 48 9.85 -10.49 3.20
CA SER A 48 8.54 -9.89 3.50
C SER A 48 7.68 -9.63 2.26
N LEU A 49 8.23 -9.77 1.05
CA LEU A 49 7.52 -9.59 -0.21
C LEU A 49 7.21 -10.94 -0.85
N ILE A 50 5.98 -11.08 -1.36
CA ILE A 50 5.51 -12.28 -2.05
C ILE A 50 5.20 -11.92 -3.51
N HIS A 51 5.61 -12.78 -4.42
CA HIS A 51 5.27 -12.64 -5.83
C HIS A 51 3.76 -12.79 -6.01
N HIS A 52 3.12 -11.74 -6.50
CA HIS A 52 1.69 -11.69 -6.71
C HIS A 52 1.35 -11.02 -8.04
N ASP A 53 0.74 -11.76 -8.96
CA ASP A 53 0.60 -11.34 -10.37
C ASP A 53 -0.12 -9.97 -10.55
N PRO A 54 -1.26 -9.69 -9.88
CA PRO A 54 -1.91 -8.38 -9.99
C PRO A 54 -1.02 -7.23 -9.50
N TRP A 55 -0.19 -7.48 -8.48
CA TRP A 55 0.74 -6.49 -7.97
C TRP A 55 1.91 -6.28 -8.92
N VAL A 56 2.50 -7.35 -9.47
CA VAL A 56 3.57 -7.28 -10.49
C VAL A 56 3.09 -6.56 -11.75
N LEU A 57 1.85 -6.82 -12.19
CA LEU A 57 1.23 -6.07 -13.28
C LEU A 57 1.18 -4.56 -13.00
N SER A 58 0.92 -4.15 -11.75
CA SER A 58 0.93 -2.74 -11.36
C SER A 58 2.34 -2.13 -11.47
N LEU A 59 3.41 -2.89 -11.16
CA LEU A 59 4.79 -2.43 -11.37
C LEU A 59 5.11 -2.24 -12.85
N ILE A 60 4.68 -3.18 -13.70
CA ILE A 60 4.86 -3.09 -15.16
C ILE A 60 4.10 -1.87 -15.71
N GLN A 61 2.85 -1.67 -15.29
CA GLN A 61 2.06 -0.50 -15.69
C GLN A 61 2.71 0.81 -15.21
N LEU A 62 3.30 0.83 -14.01
CA LEU A 62 4.06 1.97 -13.51
C LEU A 62 5.30 2.25 -14.35
N TYR A 63 6.04 1.22 -14.74
CA TYR A 63 7.16 1.34 -15.66
C TYR A 63 6.73 1.92 -17.00
N GLU A 64 5.76 1.31 -17.69
CA GLU A 64 5.28 1.77 -18.99
C GLU A 64 4.77 3.21 -18.93
N THR A 65 4.03 3.55 -17.88
CA THR A 65 3.52 4.91 -17.66
C THR A 65 4.67 5.90 -17.45
N SER A 66 5.73 5.50 -16.74
CA SER A 66 6.89 6.35 -16.49
C SER A 66 7.70 6.66 -17.75
N LEU A 67 7.65 5.82 -18.78
CA LEU A 67 8.29 6.07 -20.06
C LEU A 67 7.59 7.19 -20.84
N VAL A 68 6.26 7.30 -20.71
CA VAL A 68 5.44 8.22 -21.51
C VAL A 68 5.11 9.50 -20.74
N ARG A 69 4.96 9.42 -19.41
CA ARG A 69 4.56 10.53 -18.55
C ARG A 69 5.62 10.85 -17.52
N HIS A 70 5.72 12.12 -17.16
CA HIS A 70 6.63 12.60 -16.11
C HIS A 70 5.94 12.88 -14.78
N GLY A 71 4.61 13.08 -14.81
CA GLY A 71 3.74 13.04 -13.63
C GLY A 71 2.90 11.76 -13.63
N ILE A 72 2.90 11.02 -12.52
CA ILE A 72 2.21 9.73 -12.41
C ILE A 72 1.43 9.69 -11.10
N MET A 73 0.16 9.32 -11.14
CA MET A 73 -0.68 9.12 -9.96
C MET A 73 -0.90 7.61 -9.76
N VAL A 74 -0.42 7.11 -8.63
CA VAL A 74 -0.70 5.76 -8.12
C VAL A 74 -1.88 5.89 -7.15
N LEU A 75 -3.05 5.51 -7.65
CA LEU A 75 -4.35 5.65 -7.01
C LEU A 75 -4.77 4.33 -6.38
N GLY A 76 -5.34 4.36 -5.18
CA GLY A 76 -5.94 3.18 -4.56
C GLY A 76 -6.06 3.35 -3.06
N PRO A 77 -6.88 2.53 -2.38
CA PRO A 77 -7.07 2.64 -0.94
C PRO A 77 -5.77 2.43 -0.15
N ALA A 78 -5.79 2.76 1.14
CA ALA A 78 -4.65 2.47 2.01
C ALA A 78 -4.35 0.95 2.03
N GLN A 79 -3.09 0.59 2.24
CA GLN A 79 -2.63 -0.79 2.43
C GLN A 79 -2.75 -1.74 1.22
N VAL A 80 -2.95 -1.24 0.00
CA VAL A 80 -2.89 -2.05 -1.24
C VAL A 80 -1.48 -2.23 -1.81
N GLY A 81 -0.44 -1.87 -1.07
CA GLY A 81 0.95 -2.05 -1.51
C GLY A 81 1.49 -0.99 -2.48
N LYS A 82 0.87 0.20 -2.58
CA LYS A 82 1.34 1.32 -3.43
C LYS A 82 2.80 1.69 -3.17
N THR A 83 3.14 1.92 -1.90
CA THR A 83 4.49 2.26 -1.46
C THR A 83 5.52 1.22 -1.91
N GLN A 84 5.17 -0.07 -1.77
CA GLN A 84 6.03 -1.18 -2.17
C GLN A 84 6.11 -1.32 -3.70
N CYS A 85 5.03 -1.04 -4.43
CA CYS A 85 5.05 -1.00 -5.90
C CYS A 85 6.04 0.06 -6.42
N ILE A 86 5.96 1.28 -5.90
CA ILE A 86 6.87 2.38 -6.28
C ILE A 86 8.32 2.04 -5.90
N SER A 87 8.53 1.55 -4.68
CA SER A 87 9.87 1.26 -4.15
C SER A 87 10.49 0.02 -4.83
N GLY A 88 9.69 -1.02 -5.06
CA GLY A 88 10.09 -2.25 -5.74
C GLY A 88 10.49 -1.98 -7.20
N LEU A 89 9.74 -1.12 -7.91
CA LEU A 89 10.12 -0.74 -9.26
C LEU A 89 11.42 0.08 -9.28
N ALA A 90 11.59 1.07 -8.40
CA ALA A 90 12.83 1.85 -8.33
C ALA A 90 14.06 0.97 -8.00
N LYS A 91 13.92 0.01 -7.08
CA LYS A 91 14.95 -0.99 -6.80
C LYS A 91 15.25 -1.84 -8.05
N SER A 92 14.22 -2.32 -8.75
CA SER A 92 14.37 -3.15 -9.95
C SER A 92 15.11 -2.41 -11.07
N LEU A 93 14.77 -1.15 -11.32
CA LEU A 93 15.46 -0.32 -12.30
C LEU A 93 16.92 -0.02 -11.91
N THR A 94 17.18 0.15 -10.60
CA THR A 94 18.54 0.31 -10.07
C THR A 94 19.40 -0.92 -10.32
N ARG A 95 18.84 -2.13 -10.20
CA ARG A 95 19.53 -3.38 -10.56
C ARG A 95 19.88 -3.45 -12.04
N ASN A 96 19.03 -2.92 -12.91
CA ASN A 96 19.26 -2.79 -14.35
C ASN A 96 20.23 -1.64 -14.71
N GLY A 97 21.03 -1.15 -13.77
CA GLY A 97 22.05 -0.12 -13.99
C GLY A 97 21.54 1.31 -14.03
N GLN A 98 20.22 1.53 -13.95
CA GLN A 98 19.64 2.86 -13.87
C GLN A 98 19.41 3.22 -12.40
N LYS A 99 20.38 3.87 -11.76
CA LYS A 99 20.24 4.25 -10.35
C LYS A 99 19.00 5.12 -10.13
N HIS A 100 18.05 4.65 -9.33
CA HIS A 100 16.82 5.37 -8.97
C HIS A 100 16.79 5.69 -7.47
N SER A 101 16.53 6.95 -7.13
CA SER A 101 16.33 7.43 -5.76
C SER A 101 14.90 7.94 -5.56
N ILE A 102 14.28 7.60 -4.43
CA ILE A 102 12.94 8.06 -4.07
C ILE A 102 13.05 9.11 -2.96
N TRP A 103 12.49 10.30 -3.20
CA TRP A 103 12.38 11.37 -2.21
C TRP A 103 10.90 11.56 -1.87
N ARG A 104 10.49 11.18 -0.66
CA ARG A 104 9.08 11.21 -0.25
C ARG A 104 8.79 12.42 0.64
N MET A 105 7.64 13.05 0.43
CA MET A 105 7.09 14.08 1.32
C MET A 105 5.56 14.03 1.33
N ASN A 106 4.96 14.47 2.44
CA ASN A 106 3.52 14.63 2.52
C ASN A 106 3.13 16.09 2.23
N PRO A 107 2.43 16.37 1.11
CA PRO A 107 2.09 17.74 0.73
C PRO A 107 1.11 18.42 1.70
N LYS A 108 0.32 17.65 2.44
CA LYS A 108 -0.67 18.13 3.43
C LYS A 108 -0.12 18.29 4.84
N ALA A 109 1.09 17.77 5.11
CA ALA A 109 1.78 18.00 6.38
C ALA A 109 2.32 19.44 6.50
N ILE A 110 2.33 20.20 5.41
CA ILE A 110 2.82 21.57 5.32
C ILE A 110 1.81 22.45 4.60
N THR A 111 1.89 23.76 4.83
CA THR A 111 1.03 24.73 4.13
C THR A 111 1.54 24.98 2.70
N ALA A 112 0.67 25.38 1.78
CA ALA A 112 1.07 25.69 0.39
C ALA A 112 2.19 26.76 0.32
N PRO A 113 2.18 27.84 1.12
CA PRO A 113 3.30 28.78 1.20
C PRO A 113 4.62 28.14 1.68
N GLN A 114 4.58 27.19 2.63
CA GLN A 114 5.78 26.45 3.05
C GLN A 114 6.25 25.44 2.00
N MET A 115 5.35 24.92 1.17
CA MET A 115 5.65 23.96 0.12
C MET A 115 6.37 24.62 -1.06
N PHE A 116 5.82 25.72 -1.60
CA PHE A 116 6.34 26.35 -2.81
C PHE A 116 7.24 27.56 -2.55
N GLY A 117 7.06 28.20 -1.39
CA GLY A 117 7.73 29.44 -1.01
C GLY A 117 6.74 30.60 -0.90
N LYS A 118 7.15 31.65 -0.20
CA LYS A 118 6.33 32.85 0.00
C LYS A 118 7.19 34.10 -0.03
N LEU A 119 6.59 35.18 -0.52
CA LEU A 119 7.12 36.52 -0.38
C LEU A 119 6.62 37.10 0.95
N ASP A 120 7.53 37.58 1.79
CA ASP A 120 7.16 38.30 3.00
C ASP A 120 6.61 39.69 2.61
N ALA A 121 5.36 39.99 2.98
CA ALA A 121 4.71 41.25 2.62
C ALA A 121 5.27 42.47 3.37
N GLN A 122 5.93 42.25 4.52
CA GLN A 122 6.52 43.32 5.32
C GLN A 122 7.96 43.61 4.91
N THR A 123 8.77 42.58 4.68
CA THR A 123 10.19 42.76 4.35
C THR A 123 10.47 42.75 2.85
N GLY A 124 9.58 42.16 2.04
CA GLY A 124 9.81 41.93 0.62
C GLY A 124 10.77 40.75 0.35
N ASP A 125 11.21 40.03 1.37
CA ASP A 125 12.14 38.92 1.22
C ASP A 125 11.42 37.66 0.74
N TRP A 126 12.07 36.91 -0.14
CA TRP A 126 11.59 35.62 -0.60
C TRP A 126 12.09 34.50 0.31
N THR A 127 11.17 33.67 0.80
CA THR A 127 11.50 32.41 1.48
C THR A 127 11.19 31.24 0.57
N ASP A 128 12.22 30.44 0.25
CA ASP A 128 12.06 29.22 -0.53
C ASP A 128 11.22 28.18 0.21
N GLY A 129 10.40 27.45 -0.57
CA GLY A 129 9.60 26.34 -0.06
C GLY A 129 10.38 25.02 -0.01
N ILE A 130 9.83 24.07 0.74
CA ILE A 130 10.40 22.74 0.90
C ILE A 130 10.42 21.99 -0.44
N PHE A 131 9.29 21.99 -1.16
CA PHE A 131 9.18 21.31 -2.45
C PHE A 131 10.02 22.02 -3.52
N SER A 132 10.03 23.35 -3.59
CA SER A 132 10.86 24.08 -4.56
C SER A 132 12.36 23.85 -4.33
N THR A 133 12.79 23.76 -3.07
CA THR A 133 14.18 23.39 -2.73
C THR A 133 14.50 21.96 -3.14
N LEU A 134 13.63 20.99 -2.85
CA LEU A 134 13.79 19.59 -3.26
C LEU A 134 13.83 19.48 -4.79
N TRP A 135 12.91 20.14 -5.49
CA TRP A 135 12.84 20.16 -6.95
C TRP A 135 14.14 20.67 -7.58
N ARG A 136 14.66 21.80 -7.08
CA ARG A 136 15.92 22.39 -7.56
C ARG A 136 17.12 21.46 -7.34
N ARG A 137 17.17 20.75 -6.21
CA ARG A 137 18.21 19.75 -5.92
C ARG A 137 18.10 18.53 -6.83
N ALA A 138 16.87 18.06 -7.07
CA ALA A 138 16.63 16.90 -7.91
C ALA A 138 16.96 17.18 -9.38
N ALA A 139 16.54 18.34 -9.90
CA ALA A 139 16.79 18.74 -11.29
C ALA A 139 18.28 18.91 -11.63
N LYS A 140 19.14 19.17 -10.64
CA LYS A 140 20.60 19.32 -10.80
C LYS A 140 21.38 18.03 -10.59
N ARG A 141 20.73 16.92 -10.24
CA ARG A 141 21.41 15.65 -9.95
C ARG A 141 21.76 14.95 -11.26
N GLU A 142 23.05 14.65 -11.44
CA GLU A 142 23.56 13.91 -12.60
C GLU A 142 23.82 12.44 -12.24
N GLY A 143 23.68 11.56 -13.23
CA GLY A 143 23.97 10.12 -13.08
C GLY A 143 22.96 9.31 -12.26
N GLU A 144 21.80 9.89 -11.92
CA GLU A 144 20.76 9.24 -11.11
C GLU A 144 19.37 9.75 -11.51
N TYR A 145 18.41 8.83 -11.54
CA TYR A 145 16.98 9.12 -11.69
C TYR A 145 16.38 9.42 -10.32
N ILE A 146 15.62 10.50 -10.21
CA ILE A 146 14.98 10.90 -8.95
C ILE A 146 13.48 10.90 -9.12
N TRP A 147 12.80 10.15 -8.26
CA TRP A 147 11.35 10.16 -8.15
C TRP A 147 10.96 10.91 -6.89
N ILE A 148 10.33 12.07 -7.05
CA ILE A 148 9.73 12.78 -5.92
C ILE A 148 8.33 12.22 -5.72
N VAL A 149 8.10 11.57 -4.58
CA VAL A 149 6.81 10.98 -4.21
C VAL A 149 6.08 11.93 -3.27
N LEU A 150 4.92 12.41 -3.70
CA LEU A 150 3.97 13.15 -2.89
C LEU A 150 2.95 12.16 -2.32
N ASP A 151 3.15 11.79 -1.05
CA ASP A 151 2.33 10.81 -0.33
C ASP A 151 1.32 11.52 0.58
N GLY A 152 0.06 11.53 0.15
CA GLY A 152 -1.01 12.20 0.88
C GLY A 152 -2.15 12.66 -0.03
N PRO A 153 -3.24 13.18 0.55
CA PRO A 153 -4.42 13.53 -0.22
C PRO A 153 -4.19 14.74 -1.13
N VAL A 154 -4.76 14.66 -2.33
CA VAL A 154 -4.75 15.75 -3.32
C VAL A 154 -5.79 16.80 -2.96
N ASP A 155 -5.40 18.07 -3.15
CA ASP A 155 -6.25 19.24 -2.93
C ASP A 155 -5.93 20.30 -3.98
N SER A 156 -6.96 20.99 -4.45
CA SER A 156 -6.87 22.04 -5.47
C SER A 156 -5.89 23.15 -5.10
N LEU A 157 -5.77 23.51 -3.81
CA LEU A 157 -4.93 24.62 -3.35
C LEU A 157 -3.45 24.46 -3.68
N TRP A 158 -2.94 23.22 -3.66
CA TRP A 158 -1.51 22.98 -3.89
C TRP A 158 -1.23 22.34 -5.25
N ILE A 159 -2.13 21.49 -5.77
CA ILE A 159 -1.85 20.76 -7.01
C ILE A 159 -1.90 21.65 -8.24
N GLU A 160 -2.68 22.74 -8.21
CA GLU A 160 -2.75 23.68 -9.33
C GLU A 160 -1.40 24.36 -9.62
N ASN A 161 -0.58 24.58 -8.60
CA ASN A 161 0.78 25.11 -8.74
C ASN A 161 1.73 24.15 -9.48
N LEU A 162 1.32 22.90 -9.69
CA LEU A 162 2.08 21.89 -10.42
C LEU A 162 1.61 21.71 -11.87
N ASN A 163 0.57 22.42 -12.32
CA ASN A 163 0.03 22.26 -13.66
C ASN A 163 1.06 22.52 -14.77
N THR A 164 1.94 23.51 -14.61
CA THR A 164 3.00 23.87 -15.58
C THR A 164 4.16 22.87 -15.59
N VAL A 165 4.33 22.10 -14.51
CA VAL A 165 5.32 21.02 -14.49
C VAL A 165 4.73 19.73 -15.04
N LEU A 166 3.43 19.51 -14.89
CA LEU A 166 2.72 18.32 -15.36
C LEU A 166 2.35 18.37 -16.86
N ASP A 167 2.31 19.56 -17.46
CA ASP A 167 2.12 19.70 -18.90
C ASP A 167 3.44 19.63 -19.69
N ASP A 168 3.36 19.91 -20.99
CA ASP A 168 4.49 19.82 -21.91
C ASP A 168 5.58 20.87 -21.64
N ASN A 169 5.29 21.92 -20.85
CA ASN A 169 6.29 22.93 -20.48
C ASN A 169 7.34 22.37 -19.53
N LYS A 170 7.01 21.32 -18.75
CA LYS A 170 7.92 20.63 -17.82
C LYS A 170 8.73 21.60 -16.94
N THR A 171 8.09 22.65 -16.45
CA THR A 171 8.77 23.72 -15.70
C THR A 171 7.97 24.08 -14.45
N LEU A 172 8.63 24.03 -13.29
CA LEU A 172 8.05 24.52 -12.04
C LEU A 172 8.11 26.05 -12.04
N THR A 173 6.96 26.69 -11.94
CA THR A 173 6.84 28.16 -11.89
C THR A 173 6.43 28.57 -10.47
N LEU A 174 7.26 29.38 -9.83
CA LEU A 174 7.03 29.86 -8.46
C LEU A 174 6.39 31.26 -8.48
N ALA A 175 5.80 31.67 -7.36
CA ALA A 175 5.12 32.96 -7.23
C ALA A 175 6.06 34.17 -7.41
N ASN A 176 7.36 34.02 -7.14
CA ASN A 176 8.39 35.01 -7.46
C ASN A 176 8.81 35.02 -8.95
N SER A 177 8.06 34.33 -9.82
CA SER A 177 8.36 34.14 -11.25
C SER A 177 9.64 33.34 -11.54
N ASP A 178 10.25 32.69 -10.55
CA ASP A 178 11.35 31.75 -10.79
C ASP A 178 10.83 30.54 -11.56
N ARG A 179 11.60 30.11 -12.56
CA ARG A 179 11.26 29.04 -13.49
C ARG A 179 12.34 27.97 -13.43
N ILE A 180 11.99 26.84 -12.83
CA ILE A 180 12.93 25.74 -12.62
C ILE A 180 12.54 24.60 -13.57
N PRO A 181 13.26 24.41 -14.70
CA PRO A 181 12.96 23.36 -15.65
C PRO A 181 13.20 21.98 -15.03
N MET A 182 12.40 21.01 -15.45
CA MET A 182 12.53 19.61 -15.07
C MET A 182 13.69 18.95 -15.82
N SER A 183 14.48 18.13 -15.15
CA SER A 183 15.45 17.25 -15.82
C SER A 183 14.76 16.01 -16.37
N ASN A 184 15.31 15.40 -17.42
CA ASN A 184 14.76 14.16 -17.99
C ASN A 184 14.83 12.96 -17.03
N THR A 185 15.68 13.04 -16.01
CA THR A 185 15.88 12.01 -14.98
C THR A 185 14.96 12.19 -13.77
N LEU A 186 14.24 13.32 -13.67
CA LEU A 186 13.29 13.60 -12.61
C LEU A 186 11.91 13.06 -13.00
N LYS A 187 11.17 12.53 -12.04
CA LYS A 187 9.74 12.18 -12.16
C LYS A 187 9.00 12.62 -10.91
N LEU A 188 7.71 12.95 -11.09
CA LEU A 188 6.80 13.29 -10.00
C LEU A 188 5.76 12.19 -9.86
N ILE A 189 5.69 11.57 -8.69
CA ILE A 189 4.74 10.50 -8.39
C ILE A 189 3.82 10.97 -7.27
N PHE A 190 2.52 10.77 -7.44
CA PHE A 190 1.51 11.03 -6.42
C PHE A 190 1.02 9.68 -5.89
N GLU A 191 1.22 9.43 -4.61
CA GLU A 191 0.68 8.27 -3.91
C GLU A 191 -0.59 8.72 -3.17
N VAL A 192 -1.76 8.38 -3.74
CA VAL A 192 -3.03 9.03 -3.38
C VAL A 192 -4.15 8.01 -3.19
N THR A 193 -5.09 8.30 -2.29
CA THR A 193 -6.25 7.43 -2.03
C THR A 193 -7.39 7.72 -2.99
N THR A 194 -7.75 8.99 -3.16
CA THR A 194 -8.86 9.46 -3.99
C THR A 194 -8.45 10.74 -4.73
N LEU A 195 -9.17 11.07 -5.80
CA LEU A 195 -8.99 12.27 -6.61
C LEU A 195 -10.22 13.19 -6.62
N GLU A 196 -11.14 13.01 -5.66
CA GLU A 196 -12.40 13.76 -5.60
C GLU A 196 -12.21 15.28 -5.57
N ASN A 197 -11.11 15.75 -4.98
CA ASN A 197 -10.77 17.17 -4.84
C ASN A 197 -9.82 17.68 -5.94
N ALA A 198 -9.57 16.89 -6.98
CA ALA A 198 -8.71 17.26 -8.10
C ALA A 198 -9.55 17.63 -9.33
N SER A 199 -9.16 18.69 -10.04
CA SER A 199 -9.84 19.04 -11.30
C SER A 199 -9.55 17.98 -12.38
N PRO A 200 -10.52 17.64 -13.27
CA PRO A 200 -10.28 16.73 -14.39
C PRO A 200 -9.14 17.20 -15.32
N ALA A 201 -8.93 18.51 -15.43
CA ALA A 201 -7.85 19.10 -16.20
C ALA A 201 -6.47 18.80 -15.60
N THR A 202 -6.36 18.75 -14.27
CA THR A 202 -5.13 18.36 -13.56
C THR A 202 -4.86 16.86 -13.73
N VAL A 203 -5.90 16.03 -13.55
CA VAL A 203 -5.80 14.57 -13.64
C VAL A 203 -5.44 14.12 -15.06
N SER A 204 -5.95 14.78 -16.10
CA SER A 204 -5.69 14.40 -17.50
C SER A 204 -4.23 14.55 -17.94
N ARG A 205 -3.44 15.36 -17.23
CA ARG A 205 -2.01 15.60 -17.53
C ARG A 205 -1.10 14.51 -16.95
N ALA A 206 -1.55 13.80 -15.91
CA ALA A 206 -0.79 12.74 -15.27
C ALA A 206 -1.12 11.36 -15.86
N GLY A 207 -0.13 10.46 -15.80
CA GLY A 207 -0.37 9.03 -15.97
C GLY A 207 -1.13 8.49 -14.77
N MET A 208 -2.07 7.55 -15.00
CA MET A 208 -2.97 7.03 -13.97
C MET A 208 -2.78 5.53 -13.85
N ILE A 209 -2.54 5.07 -12.62
CA ILE A 209 -2.43 3.65 -12.26
C ILE A 209 -3.32 3.42 -11.05
N TYR A 210 -4.35 2.58 -11.22
CA TYR A 210 -5.26 2.20 -10.16
C TYR A 210 -4.85 0.85 -9.57
N MET A 211 -4.64 0.81 -8.27
CA MET A 211 -4.37 -0.40 -7.49
C MET A 211 -5.59 -0.70 -6.62
N SER A 212 -6.33 -1.74 -6.97
CA SER A 212 -7.52 -2.17 -6.24
C SER A 212 -7.17 -2.88 -4.93
N ALA A 213 -8.04 -2.73 -3.92
CA ALA A 213 -7.98 -3.53 -2.69
C ALA A 213 -8.33 -5.00 -2.93
N MET A 214 -9.19 -5.29 -3.90
CA MET A 214 -9.62 -6.66 -4.21
C MET A 214 -8.48 -7.52 -4.73
N ASN A 215 -7.49 -6.88 -5.35
CA ASN A 215 -6.41 -7.59 -6.01
C ASN A 215 -5.38 -8.16 -5.05
N LEU A 216 -5.13 -7.58 -3.86
CA LEU A 216 -4.04 -8.05 -2.99
C LEU A 216 -4.42 -9.29 -2.17
N GLY A 217 -5.62 -9.31 -1.58
CA GLY A 217 -6.03 -10.37 -0.64
C GLY A 217 -5.17 -10.43 0.64
N TRP A 218 -5.56 -11.25 1.61
CA TRP A 218 -4.82 -11.40 2.87
C TRP A 218 -3.60 -12.33 2.75
N GLU A 219 -3.63 -13.29 1.83
CA GLU A 219 -2.63 -14.36 1.72
C GLU A 219 -1.20 -13.84 1.46
N PRO A 220 -0.94 -12.91 0.50
CA PRO A 220 0.42 -12.43 0.28
C PRO A 220 0.99 -11.67 1.48
N VAL A 221 0.11 -11.00 2.24
CA VAL A 221 0.50 -10.26 3.46
C VAL A 221 0.87 -11.24 4.58
N TYR A 222 0.06 -12.28 4.78
CA TYR A 222 0.37 -13.34 5.75
C TYR A 222 1.63 -14.10 5.36
N ASN A 223 1.77 -14.52 4.10
CA ASN A 223 2.91 -15.31 3.63
C ASN A 223 4.22 -14.52 3.74
N GLY A 224 4.22 -13.22 3.42
CA GLY A 224 5.38 -12.35 3.61
C GLY A 224 5.76 -12.22 5.09
N TRP A 225 4.77 -12.09 5.98
CA TRP A 225 5.03 -12.12 7.42
C TRP A 225 5.54 -13.49 7.90
N ALA A 226 4.96 -14.59 7.44
CA ALA A 226 5.36 -15.93 7.85
C ALA A 226 6.80 -16.26 7.42
N ALA A 227 7.23 -15.75 6.26
CA ALA A 227 8.59 -15.94 5.76
C ALA A 227 9.66 -15.23 6.61
N THR A 228 9.31 -14.19 7.39
CA THR A 228 10.25 -13.54 8.32
C THR A 228 10.32 -14.21 9.69
N ARG A 229 9.58 -15.31 9.90
CA ARG A 229 9.32 -15.90 11.22
C ARG A 229 9.81 -17.36 11.31
N PRO A 230 10.10 -17.87 12.51
CA PRO A 230 10.49 -19.26 12.70
C PRO A 230 9.42 -20.26 12.23
N ALA A 231 9.85 -21.30 11.49
CA ALA A 231 8.96 -22.29 10.86
C ALA A 231 8.07 -23.07 11.85
N ASN A 232 8.54 -23.26 13.08
CA ASN A 232 7.78 -23.93 14.15
C ASN A 232 6.54 -23.12 14.58
N GLN A 233 6.61 -21.79 14.53
CA GLN A 233 5.47 -20.92 14.87
C GLN A 233 4.49 -20.81 13.69
N THR A 234 5.02 -20.73 12.47
CA THR A 234 4.21 -20.44 11.29
C THR A 234 3.45 -21.65 10.77
N ALA A 235 3.96 -22.87 10.93
CA ALA A 235 3.29 -24.08 10.44
C ALA A 235 1.86 -24.25 10.99
N SER A 236 1.68 -24.09 12.31
CA SER A 236 0.36 -24.16 12.95
C SER A 236 -0.52 -22.96 12.60
N LEU A 237 0.06 -21.76 12.53
CA LEU A 237 -0.68 -20.56 12.14
C LEU A 237 -1.15 -20.62 10.69
N SER A 238 -0.38 -21.18 9.76
CA SER A 238 -0.73 -21.23 8.34
C SER A 238 -2.00 -22.04 8.13
N ALA A 239 -2.14 -23.18 8.83
CA ALA A 239 -3.36 -23.97 8.80
C ALA A 239 -4.57 -23.17 9.32
N LEU A 240 -4.43 -22.51 10.47
CA LEU A 240 -5.51 -21.71 11.08
C LEU A 240 -5.91 -20.51 10.22
N PHE A 241 -4.94 -19.84 9.60
CA PHE A 241 -5.19 -18.72 8.70
C PHE A 241 -5.97 -19.19 7.46
N SER A 242 -5.48 -20.23 6.77
CA SER A 242 -6.13 -20.77 5.57
C SER A 242 -7.52 -21.34 5.85
N GLU A 243 -7.76 -21.94 7.02
CA GLU A 243 -9.05 -22.54 7.36
C GLU A 243 -10.11 -21.49 7.73
N HIS A 244 -9.74 -20.41 8.41
CA HIS A 244 -10.74 -19.55 9.06
C HIS A 244 -10.80 -18.10 8.55
N ILE A 245 -9.69 -17.52 8.09
CA ILE A 245 -9.61 -16.06 7.92
C ILE A 245 -10.53 -15.54 6.81
N GLN A 246 -10.55 -16.19 5.64
CA GLN A 246 -11.36 -15.72 4.52
C GLN A 246 -12.86 -15.70 4.86
N GLU A 247 -13.34 -16.76 5.51
CA GLU A 247 -14.75 -16.87 5.91
C GLU A 247 -15.10 -15.91 7.04
N LEU A 248 -14.20 -15.70 8.00
CA LEU A 248 -14.42 -14.76 9.09
C LEU A 248 -14.43 -13.31 8.61
N LEU A 249 -13.54 -12.94 7.67
CA LEU A 249 -13.58 -11.62 7.02
C LEU A 249 -14.94 -11.41 6.32
N THR A 250 -15.40 -12.41 5.57
CA THR A 250 -16.69 -12.35 4.87
C THR A 250 -17.86 -12.29 5.87
N PHE A 251 -17.79 -13.01 6.98
CA PHE A 251 -18.80 -12.98 8.04
C PHE A 251 -18.89 -11.59 8.68
N VAL A 252 -17.76 -11.00 9.07
CA VAL A 252 -17.73 -9.65 9.65
C VAL A 252 -18.28 -8.62 8.68
N GLU A 253 -17.95 -8.72 7.39
CA GLU A 253 -18.42 -7.76 6.38
C GLU A 253 -19.90 -7.90 6.02
N THR A 254 -20.46 -9.12 6.09
CA THR A 254 -21.83 -9.39 5.62
C THR A 254 -22.86 -9.51 6.73
N GLN A 255 -22.45 -9.90 7.95
CA GLN A 255 -23.36 -10.23 9.05
C GLN A 255 -23.25 -9.29 10.26
N LEU A 256 -22.17 -8.51 10.38
CA LEU A 256 -21.92 -7.67 11.54
C LEU A 256 -21.77 -6.19 11.14
N HIS A 257 -22.00 -5.30 12.11
CA HIS A 257 -21.80 -3.86 11.95
C HIS A 257 -20.61 -3.37 12.78
N ALA A 258 -19.47 -3.13 12.10
CA ALA A 258 -18.33 -2.48 12.73
C ALA A 258 -18.60 -0.98 12.97
N VAL A 259 -18.16 -0.46 14.13
CA VAL A 259 -18.36 0.95 14.52
C VAL A 259 -17.54 1.93 13.67
N MET A 260 -16.51 1.42 12.99
CA MET A 260 -15.67 2.18 12.07
C MET A 260 -15.18 1.28 10.94
N TYR A 261 -14.91 1.89 9.79
CA TYR A 261 -14.33 1.19 8.64
C TYR A 261 -12.84 0.91 8.88
N ILE A 262 -12.44 -0.35 8.69
CA ILE A 262 -11.04 -0.76 8.59
C ILE A 262 -10.90 -1.62 7.34
N PRO A 263 -9.92 -1.33 6.45
CA PRO A 263 -9.64 -2.21 5.31
C PRO A 263 -9.30 -3.63 5.77
N GLN A 264 -9.71 -4.66 5.03
CA GLN A 264 -9.40 -6.07 5.35
C GLN A 264 -7.91 -6.28 5.66
N ILE A 265 -7.02 -5.73 4.83
CA ILE A 265 -5.57 -5.82 5.04
C ILE A 265 -5.12 -5.15 6.34
N GLY A 266 -5.80 -4.08 6.76
CA GLY A 266 -5.52 -3.39 8.02
C GLY A 266 -5.91 -4.22 9.23
N VAL A 267 -7.02 -4.95 9.13
CA VAL A 267 -7.44 -5.91 10.15
C VAL A 267 -6.41 -7.05 10.26
N ILE A 268 -6.00 -7.63 9.13
CA ILE A 268 -4.97 -8.68 9.09
C ILE A 268 -3.64 -8.18 9.65
N ARG A 269 -3.20 -6.98 9.26
CA ARG A 269 -1.98 -6.39 9.81
C ARG A 269 -2.07 -6.20 11.32
N SER A 270 -3.22 -5.75 11.83
CA SER A 270 -3.45 -5.61 13.27
C SER A 270 -3.35 -6.97 13.99
N MET A 271 -3.90 -8.03 13.38
CA MET A 271 -3.77 -9.39 13.89
C MET A 271 -2.31 -9.84 13.93
N LEU A 272 -1.56 -9.60 12.86
CA LEU A 272 -0.14 -9.95 12.77
C LEU A 272 0.71 -9.16 13.78
N ASP A 273 0.45 -7.87 13.97
CA ASP A 273 1.14 -7.04 14.95
C ASP A 273 0.89 -7.54 16.39
N ILE A 274 -0.32 -7.99 16.71
CA ILE A 274 -0.63 -8.65 17.99
C ILE A 274 0.15 -9.97 18.11
N LEU A 275 0.17 -10.81 17.07
CA LEU A 275 0.91 -12.07 17.07
C LEU A 275 2.42 -11.86 17.21
N VAL A 276 3.00 -10.79 16.63
CA VAL A 276 4.41 -10.44 16.81
C VAL A 276 4.72 -10.13 18.28
N SER A 277 3.83 -9.42 18.96
CA SER A 277 3.96 -9.11 20.38
C SER A 277 3.87 -10.35 21.27
N LEU A 278 2.97 -11.29 20.93
CA LEU A 278 2.71 -12.51 21.72
C LEU A 278 3.70 -13.64 21.44
N LEU A 279 4.28 -13.67 20.24
CA LEU A 279 5.29 -14.63 19.81
C LEU A 279 6.61 -13.89 19.59
N PRO A 280 7.35 -13.50 20.65
CA PRO A 280 8.61 -12.80 20.47
C PRO A 280 9.60 -13.65 19.66
N GLU A 281 10.42 -12.99 18.86
CA GLU A 281 11.54 -13.66 18.19
C GLU A 281 12.55 -14.10 19.24
N ASP A 282 13.16 -15.28 19.04
CA ASP A 282 14.36 -15.70 19.75
C ASP A 282 15.52 -14.78 19.33
N THR A 283 15.51 -13.55 19.85
CA THR A 283 16.60 -12.60 19.66
C THR A 283 17.83 -13.15 20.35
N VAL A 284 18.92 -13.25 19.60
CA VAL A 284 20.25 -13.62 20.08
C VAL A 284 20.61 -12.68 21.25
N GLY A 285 20.38 -13.14 22.49
CA GLY A 285 20.60 -12.35 23.70
C GLY A 285 19.49 -12.38 24.76
N SER A 286 18.30 -12.91 24.47
CA SER A 286 17.29 -13.15 25.51
C SER A 286 17.77 -14.27 26.45
N LYS A 287 17.95 -13.95 27.73
CA LYS A 287 18.34 -14.91 28.79
C LYS A 287 17.20 -15.88 29.17
N LYS A 288 16.03 -15.78 28.53
CA LYS A 288 14.99 -16.80 28.60
C LYS A 288 15.24 -17.73 27.41
N GLY A 289 15.55 -19.00 27.67
CA GLY A 289 15.71 -20.00 26.62
C GLY A 289 14.52 -20.00 25.66
N ALA A 290 14.74 -20.45 24.42
CA ALA A 290 13.72 -20.52 23.37
C ALA A 290 12.40 -21.02 23.95
N VAL A 291 11.40 -20.14 24.00
CA VAL A 291 10.07 -20.52 24.49
C VAL A 291 9.43 -21.31 23.36
N GLU A 292 9.51 -22.63 23.43
CA GLU A 292 8.81 -23.51 22.51
C GLU A 292 7.32 -23.45 22.84
N PHE A 293 6.56 -22.78 21.98
CA PHE A 293 5.10 -22.75 22.06
C PHE A 293 4.53 -24.05 21.49
N SER A 294 3.67 -24.73 22.25
CA SER A 294 2.94 -25.89 21.74
C SER A 294 1.93 -25.46 20.66
N PRO A 295 1.58 -26.34 19.69
CA PRO A 295 0.56 -26.03 18.68
C PRO A 295 -0.79 -25.58 19.29
N ALA A 296 -1.18 -26.15 20.43
CA ALA A 296 -2.40 -25.76 21.15
C ALA A 296 -2.28 -24.34 21.72
N HIS A 297 -1.13 -23.99 22.29
CA HIS A 297 -0.89 -22.64 22.78
C HIS A 297 -0.89 -21.61 21.62
N ILE A 298 -0.29 -21.94 20.47
CA ILE A 298 -0.35 -21.11 19.26
C ILE A 298 -1.81 -20.93 18.80
N GLY A 299 -2.63 -21.98 18.87
CA GLY A 299 -4.07 -21.91 18.61
C GLY A 299 -4.79 -20.91 19.52
N ARG A 300 -4.53 -20.95 20.83
CA ARG A 300 -5.10 -19.98 21.80
C ARG A 300 -4.66 -18.55 21.50
N LEU A 301 -3.39 -18.33 21.16
CA LEU A 301 -2.86 -17.00 20.78
C LEU A 301 -3.48 -16.49 19.46
N PHE A 302 -3.71 -17.39 18.49
CA PHE A 302 -4.42 -17.06 17.26
C PHE A 302 -5.84 -16.57 17.56
N VAL A 303 -6.60 -17.26 18.41
CA VAL A 303 -7.95 -16.84 18.82
C VAL A 303 -7.92 -15.48 19.50
N TYR A 304 -6.97 -15.26 20.40
CA TYR A 304 -6.82 -13.97 21.08
C TYR A 304 -6.52 -12.84 20.09
N ALA A 305 -5.57 -13.04 19.18
CA ALA A 305 -5.24 -12.05 18.15
C ALA A 305 -6.44 -11.79 17.21
N LEU A 306 -7.16 -12.84 16.83
CA LEU A 306 -8.35 -12.77 15.98
C LEU A 306 -9.45 -11.92 16.64
N VAL A 307 -9.76 -12.18 17.91
CA VAL A 307 -10.79 -11.47 18.68
C VAL A 307 -10.46 -9.99 18.81
N TRP A 308 -9.22 -9.63 19.11
CA TRP A 308 -8.82 -8.24 19.30
C TRP A 308 -8.55 -7.46 18.00
N SER A 309 -8.38 -8.16 16.86
CA SER A 309 -8.23 -7.54 15.54
C SER A 309 -9.56 -7.41 14.81
N LEU A 310 -10.15 -8.52 14.35
CA LEU A 310 -11.44 -8.54 13.64
C LEU A 310 -12.57 -8.05 14.54
N GLY A 311 -12.55 -8.45 15.81
CA GLY A 311 -13.58 -8.12 16.77
C GLY A 311 -13.37 -6.79 17.51
N GLY A 312 -12.21 -6.18 17.38
CA GLY A 312 -11.85 -4.93 18.08
C GLY A 312 -12.78 -3.76 17.76
N THR A 313 -13.29 -3.70 16.52
CA THR A 313 -14.21 -2.66 16.03
C THR A 313 -15.69 -2.99 16.19
N LEU A 314 -16.03 -4.11 16.81
CA LEU A 314 -17.41 -4.51 17.03
C LEU A 314 -17.95 -3.90 18.33
N ASP A 315 -19.25 -3.59 18.37
CA ASP A 315 -19.95 -3.20 19.58
C ASP A 315 -20.23 -4.41 20.50
N LEU A 316 -20.77 -4.21 21.70
CA LEU A 316 -21.01 -5.30 22.66
C LEU A 316 -21.95 -6.40 22.14
N LEU A 317 -22.95 -6.04 21.33
CA LEU A 317 -23.93 -6.99 20.79
C LEU A 317 -23.30 -7.82 19.67
N GLU A 318 -22.60 -7.16 18.76
CA GLU A 318 -21.87 -7.77 17.65
C GLU A 318 -20.71 -8.64 18.16
N ARG A 319 -20.02 -8.24 19.23
CA ARG A 319 -18.99 -9.04 19.91
C ARG A 319 -19.54 -10.36 20.45
N THR A 320 -20.79 -10.35 20.93
CA THR A 320 -21.47 -11.55 21.41
C THR A 320 -21.79 -12.49 20.25
N THR A 321 -22.27 -11.95 19.13
CA THR A 321 -22.52 -12.72 17.90
C THR A 321 -21.23 -13.29 17.33
N PHE A 322 -20.16 -12.48 17.26
CA PHE A 322 -18.84 -12.90 16.79
C PHE A 322 -18.23 -14.00 17.67
N THR A 323 -18.35 -13.88 19.00
CA THR A 323 -17.92 -14.91 19.94
C THR A 323 -18.60 -16.25 19.68
N LYS A 324 -19.92 -16.25 19.44
CA LYS A 324 -20.67 -17.47 19.13
C LYS A 324 -20.19 -18.11 17.82
N GLU A 325 -19.89 -17.30 16.81
CA GLU A 325 -19.39 -17.81 15.53
C GLU A 325 -17.99 -18.41 15.65
N ILE A 326 -17.09 -17.80 16.44
CA ILE A 326 -15.76 -18.36 16.73
C ILE A 326 -15.86 -19.73 17.42
N ILE A 327 -16.72 -19.85 18.43
CA ILE A 327 -16.91 -21.12 19.17
C ILE A 327 -17.50 -22.21 18.26
N LYS A 328 -18.47 -21.84 17.42
CA LYS A 328 -19.09 -22.75 16.45
C LYS A 328 -18.08 -23.34 15.46
N ARG A 329 -17.01 -22.60 15.15
CA ARG A 329 -15.93 -23.02 14.26
C ARG A 329 -14.92 -23.99 14.91
N GLY A 330 -15.10 -24.32 16.19
CA GLY A 330 -14.25 -25.31 16.88
C GLY A 330 -12.84 -24.81 17.19
N LEU A 331 -12.63 -23.50 17.18
CA LEU A 331 -11.38 -22.88 17.60
C LEU A 331 -11.12 -23.13 19.10
N ASP A 332 -9.85 -23.22 19.50
CA ASP A 332 -9.43 -23.51 20.88
C ASP A 332 -9.73 -22.31 21.81
N CYS A 333 -10.99 -22.26 22.28
CA CYS A 333 -11.55 -21.19 23.08
C CYS A 333 -11.64 -21.57 24.56
N PRO A 334 -11.52 -20.61 25.50
CA PRO A 334 -11.80 -20.85 26.91
C PRO A 334 -13.25 -21.31 27.12
N THR A 335 -13.48 -22.07 28.19
CA THR A 335 -14.85 -22.45 28.59
C THR A 335 -15.58 -21.22 29.12
N LEU A 336 -16.52 -20.70 28.34
CA LEU A 336 -17.32 -19.53 28.73
C LEU A 336 -18.44 -19.92 29.69
N THR A 337 -18.67 -19.11 30.73
CA THR A 337 -19.78 -19.28 31.67
C THR A 337 -20.69 -18.06 31.68
N GLY A 338 -22.01 -18.28 31.67
CA GLY A 338 -23.01 -17.20 31.72
C GLY A 338 -22.95 -16.24 30.53
N GLU A 339 -22.80 -14.95 30.82
CA GLU A 339 -22.74 -13.86 29.83
C GLU A 339 -21.30 -13.48 29.41
N GLN A 340 -20.30 -14.28 29.81
CA GLN A 340 -18.92 -14.01 29.45
C GLN A 340 -18.68 -14.18 27.94
N THR A 341 -17.77 -13.37 27.43
CA THR A 341 -17.31 -13.36 26.04
C THR A 341 -15.81 -13.67 25.97
N LEU A 342 -15.28 -13.87 24.76
CA LEU A 342 -13.84 -14.08 24.58
C LEU A 342 -13.01 -12.84 24.98
N TYR A 343 -13.63 -11.66 25.09
CA TYR A 343 -12.96 -10.42 25.49
C TYR A 343 -12.66 -10.36 27.00
N ASP A 344 -13.28 -11.23 27.80
CA ASP A 344 -13.10 -11.29 29.25
C ASP A 344 -11.91 -12.17 29.66
N TYR A 345 -11.24 -12.81 28.69
CA TYR A 345 -10.17 -13.76 28.90
C TYR A 345 -8.84 -13.26 28.33
N PHE A 346 -7.75 -13.71 28.95
CA PHE A 346 -6.38 -13.57 28.44
C PHE A 346 -5.72 -14.94 28.35
N VAL A 347 -4.72 -15.08 27.48
CA VAL A 347 -3.91 -16.29 27.37
C VAL A 347 -2.75 -16.17 28.35
N ASP A 348 -2.64 -17.11 29.29
CA ASP A 348 -1.52 -17.19 30.23
C ASP A 348 -0.28 -17.83 29.56
N GLU A 349 0.87 -17.87 30.26
CA GLU A 349 2.12 -18.44 29.73
C GLU A 349 2.12 -19.99 29.64
N SER A 350 0.99 -20.67 29.91
CA SER A 350 0.89 -22.14 30.03
C SER A 350 -0.05 -22.80 29.02
#